data_AF-A0A849UYV4-F1
#
_entry.id   AF-A0A849UYV4-F1
#
_cell.length_a   1.000
_cell.length_b   1.000
_cell.length_c   1.000
_cell.angle_alpha   90.00
_cell.angle_beta   90.00
_cell.angle_gamma   90.00
#
_symmetry.space_group_name_H-M   'P 1'
#
loop_
_entity.id
_entity.type
_entity.pdbx_description
1 polymer ?
#
loop_
_entity_poly.entity_id
_entity_poly.type
_entity_poly.pdbx_seq_one_letter_code
_entity_poly.pdbx_strand_id
1 'polypeptide(L)'
;MKIWYESILVAMVVLTGYLVIVIDRHLPRLSANVEEVQASFNLLQEKFDKQTELLTKLQADISKLGKDSAPPKPPQEDKGKIAVDSLRTSVKNLSDADAKKQQGDINAAVDVLKSVKKTLWQAGDTLPTYQADLRALMGPLDLIIGKWNQGDKTVDTSKISLAIKTVLQKIDSKFDT
;
A
#
# COMPACT_ATOMS: atom_id res chain seq x y z
N MET A 1 -5.16 -64.16 -12.99
CA MET A 1 -5.50 -62.99 -12.14
C MET A 1 -4.50 -62.71 -11.01
N LYS A 2 -3.68 -63.66 -10.53
CA LYS A 2 -2.69 -63.42 -9.45
C LYS A 2 -1.59 -62.40 -9.77
N ILE A 3 -1.08 -62.37 -11.00
CA ILE A 3 0.07 -61.55 -11.41
C ILE A 3 -0.25 -60.03 -11.39
N TRP A 4 -1.51 -59.66 -11.66
CA TRP A 4 -1.95 -58.26 -11.66
C TRP A 4 -2.02 -57.67 -10.25
N TYR A 5 -2.33 -58.49 -9.24
CA TYR A 5 -2.43 -58.06 -7.86
C TYR A 5 -1.06 -57.72 -7.27
N GLU A 6 -0.02 -58.47 -7.63
CA GLU A 6 1.34 -58.25 -7.13
C GLU A 6 1.95 -56.95 -7.70
N SER A 7 1.73 -56.64 -8.98
CA SER A 7 2.19 -55.38 -9.57
C SER A 7 1.52 -54.15 -8.95
N ILE A 8 0.23 -54.23 -8.63
CA ILE A 8 -0.50 -53.13 -7.99
C ILE A 8 -0.01 -52.93 -6.55
N LEU A 9 0.22 -54.01 -5.81
CA LEU A 9 0.72 -53.97 -4.44
C LEU A 9 2.11 -53.33 -4.36
N VAL A 10 3.02 -53.70 -5.28
CA VAL A 10 4.36 -53.11 -5.36
C VAL A 10 4.29 -51.62 -5.70
N ALA A 11 3.45 -51.22 -6.67
CA ALA A 11 3.26 -49.81 -7.00
C ALA A 11 2.71 -49.01 -5.80
N MET A 12 1.78 -49.58 -5.04
CA MET A 12 1.21 -48.93 -3.85
C MET A 12 2.26 -48.71 -2.76
N VAL A 13 3.13 -49.70 -2.51
CA VAL A 13 4.20 -49.63 -1.50
C VAL A 13 5.27 -48.62 -1.90
N VAL A 14 5.65 -48.58 -3.19
CA VAL A 14 6.59 -47.59 -3.71
C VAL A 14 6.01 -46.17 -3.61
N LEU A 15 4.72 -46.00 -3.92
CA LEU A 15 4.05 -44.70 -3.85
C LEU A 15 3.92 -44.19 -2.40
N THR A 16 3.57 -45.06 -1.46
CA THR A 16 3.49 -44.70 -0.04
C THR A 16 4.87 -44.42 0.55
N GLY A 17 5.89 -45.21 0.21
CA GLY A 17 7.28 -44.92 0.60
C GLY A 17 7.78 -43.58 0.08
N TYR A 18 7.49 -43.27 -1.19
CA TYR A 18 7.82 -41.97 -1.78
C TYR A 18 7.08 -40.81 -1.09
N LEU A 19 5.79 -40.98 -0.79
CA LEU A 19 5.01 -39.97 -0.08
C LEU A 19 5.59 -39.65 1.31
N VAL A 20 6.00 -40.68 2.05
CA VAL A 20 6.60 -40.50 3.39
C VAL A 20 7.90 -39.70 3.29
N ILE A 21 8.78 -40.01 2.34
CA ILE A 21 10.04 -39.29 2.14
C ILE A 21 9.81 -37.83 1.75
N VAL A 22 8.82 -37.57 0.88
CA VAL A 22 8.45 -36.21 0.46
C VAL A 22 7.91 -35.42 1.65
N ILE A 23 6.99 -36.00 2.42
CA ILE A 23 6.40 -35.38 3.62
C ILE A 23 7.51 -35.02 4.63
N ASP A 24 8.42 -35.95 4.92
CA ASP A 24 9.49 -35.76 5.91
C ASP A 24 10.51 -34.68 5.48
N ARG A 25 10.69 -34.48 4.18
CA ARG A 25 11.60 -33.46 3.64
C ARG A 25 10.98 -32.07 3.53
N HIS A 26 9.66 -31.99 3.37
CA HIS A 26 8.95 -30.72 3.16
C HIS A 26 8.35 -30.14 4.45
N LEU A 27 7.97 -30.97 5.44
CA LEU A 27 7.47 -30.48 6.73
C LEU A 27 8.42 -29.54 7.46
N PRO A 28 9.74 -29.82 7.58
CA PRO A 28 10.66 -28.96 8.31
C PRO A 28 10.83 -27.59 7.64
N ARG A 29 10.69 -27.53 6.32
CA ARG A 29 10.73 -26.27 5.55
C ARG A 29 9.46 -25.45 5.74
N LEU A 30 8.31 -26.12 5.81
CA LEU A 30 7.03 -25.47 6.10
C LEU A 30 7.01 -24.89 7.52
N SER A 31 7.52 -25.61 8.52
CA SER A 31 7.59 -25.11 9.90
C SER A 31 8.55 -23.91 10.03
N ALA A 32 9.71 -23.96 9.38
CA ALA A 32 10.67 -22.86 9.39
C ALA A 32 10.10 -21.58 8.74
N ASN A 33 9.39 -21.73 7.61
CA ASN A 33 8.74 -20.59 6.94
C ASN A 33 7.61 -19.99 7.79
N VAL A 34 6.87 -20.81 8.55
CA VAL A 34 5.82 -20.32 9.47
C VAL A 34 6.43 -19.56 10.64
N GLU A 35 7.53 -20.05 11.23
CA GLU A 35 8.26 -19.33 12.27
C GLU A 35 8.84 -18.01 11.77
N GLU A 36 9.40 -17.97 10.56
CA GLU A 36 9.94 -16.75 9.96
C GLU A 36 8.84 -15.72 9.68
N VAL A 37 7.69 -16.15 9.17
CA VAL A 37 6.51 -15.29 8.96
C VAL A 37 6.00 -14.77 10.30
N GLN A 38 5.93 -15.61 11.33
CA GLN A 38 5.45 -15.20 12.65
C GLN A 38 6.43 -14.24 13.35
N ALA A 39 7.74 -14.46 13.23
CA ALA A 39 8.77 -13.54 13.70
C ALA A 39 8.67 -12.19 12.97
N SER A 40 8.44 -12.21 11.66
CA SER A 40 8.24 -11.01 10.84
C SER A 40 6.99 -10.23 11.27
N PHE A 41 5.90 -10.92 11.61
CA PHE A 41 4.68 -10.32 12.14
C PHE A 41 4.90 -9.66 13.51
N ASN A 42 5.60 -10.34 14.43
CA ASN A 42 5.93 -9.77 15.74
C ASN A 42 6.80 -8.52 15.62
N LEU A 43 7.77 -8.52 14.70
CA LEU A 43 8.64 -7.38 14.44
C LEU A 43 7.88 -6.21 13.79
N LEU A 44 6.92 -6.50 12.90
CA LEU A 44 6.00 -5.49 12.37
C LEU A 44 5.11 -4.90 13.47
N GLN A 45 4.55 -5.76 14.33
CA GLN A 45 3.68 -5.35 15.43
C GLN A 45 4.43 -4.46 16.42
N GLU A 46 5.66 -4.80 16.79
CA GLU A 46 6.50 -3.95 17.64
C GLU A 46 6.79 -2.58 17.00
N LYS A 47 6.98 -2.53 15.68
CA LYS A 47 7.13 -1.27 14.94
C LYS A 47 5.85 -0.44 14.92
N PHE A 48 4.68 -1.08 14.79
CA PHE A 48 3.38 -0.41 14.87
C PHE A 48 3.10 0.12 16.27
N ASP A 49 3.42 -0.63 17.32
CA ASP A 49 3.27 -0.18 18.70
C ASP A 49 4.17 1.02 18.99
N LYS A 50 5.44 0.98 18.57
CA LYS A 50 6.36 2.13 18.68
C LYS A 50 5.86 3.35 17.90
N GLN A 51 5.30 3.18 16.70
CA GLN A 51 4.70 4.29 15.96
C GLN A 51 3.46 4.86 16.65
N THR A 52 2.63 4.00 17.24
CA THR A 52 1.43 4.39 17.98
C THR A 52 1.80 5.18 19.24
N GLU A 53 2.87 4.78 19.94
CA GLU A 53 3.42 5.51 21.09
C GLU A 53 3.97 6.88 20.69
N LEU A 54 4.68 6.97 19.56
CA LEU A 54 5.16 8.26 19.03
C LEU A 54 4.00 9.18 18.63
N LEU A 55 2.94 8.65 18.01
CA LEU A 55 1.75 9.42 17.65
C LEU A 55 0.97 9.91 18.88
N THR A 56 0.82 9.08 19.91
CA THR A 56 0.17 9.49 21.16
C THR A 56 1.01 10.52 21.92
N LYS A 57 2.33 10.40 21.89
CA LYS A 57 3.24 11.40 22.47
C LYS A 57 3.17 12.74 21.73
N LEU A 58 3.13 12.72 20.40
CA LEU A 58 2.87 13.89 19.55
C LEU A 58 1.52 14.53 19.87
N GLN A 59 0.47 13.71 20.01
CA GLN A 59 -0.87 14.20 20.33
C GLN A 59 -0.95 14.80 21.74
N ALA A 60 -0.22 14.24 22.69
CA ALA A 60 -0.09 14.77 24.04
C ALA A 60 0.69 16.10 24.07
N ASP A 61 1.77 16.22 23.30
CA ASP A 61 2.52 17.47 23.16
C ASP A 61 1.70 18.56 22.45
N ILE A 62 0.94 18.21 21.40
CA ILE A 62 -0.03 19.12 20.75
C ILE A 62 -1.11 19.57 21.74
N SER A 63 -1.62 18.67 22.58
CA SER A 63 -2.64 19.00 23.58
C SER A 63 -2.12 19.88 24.71
N LYS A 64 -0.82 19.81 25.03
CA LYS A 64 -0.15 20.72 25.96
C LYS A 64 0.10 22.10 25.34
N LEU A 65 0.42 22.16 24.05
CA LEU A 65 0.56 23.40 23.29
C LEU A 65 -0.77 24.14 23.06
N GLY A 66 -1.91 23.42 23.04
CA GLY A 66 -3.24 23.99 22.81
C GLY A 66 -3.91 24.67 24.02
N LYS A 67 -3.33 24.60 25.22
CA LYS A 67 -3.98 25.08 26.46
C LYS A 67 -3.65 26.51 26.88
N ASP A 68 -2.63 27.16 26.32
CA ASP A 68 -2.18 28.48 26.83
C ASP A 68 -2.04 29.60 25.80
N SER A 69 -2.45 29.45 24.54
CA SER A 69 -2.45 30.59 23.61
C SER A 69 -3.42 30.37 22.47
N ALA A 70 -4.21 31.41 22.16
CA ALA A 70 -5.06 31.53 20.98
C ALA A 70 -4.33 30.99 19.72
N PRO A 71 -5.01 30.23 18.84
CA PRO A 71 -4.35 29.41 17.82
C PRO A 71 -3.45 30.28 16.93
N PRO A 72 -2.11 30.14 17.02
CA PRO A 72 -1.26 30.68 16.00
C PRO A 72 -1.52 29.85 14.75
N LYS A 73 -1.97 30.52 13.69
CA LYS A 73 -2.10 29.99 12.33
C LYS A 73 -0.88 29.06 12.08
N PRO A 74 -1.08 27.76 11.73
CA PRO A 74 0.04 26.83 11.66
C PRO A 74 1.12 27.41 10.75
N PRO A 75 2.41 27.38 11.15
CA PRO A 75 3.51 27.79 10.29
C PRO A 75 3.35 27.10 8.94
N GLN A 76 3.45 27.88 7.86
CA GLN A 76 3.18 27.42 6.50
C GLN A 76 4.04 26.21 6.11
N GLU A 77 5.18 26.02 6.77
CA GLU A 77 6.07 24.86 6.66
C GLU A 77 5.43 23.52 7.09
N ASP A 78 4.60 23.52 8.14
CA ASP A 78 3.97 22.29 8.64
C ASP A 78 2.89 21.78 7.68
N LYS A 79 2.14 22.72 7.07
CA LYS A 79 1.15 22.39 6.04
C LYS A 79 1.79 21.84 4.78
N GLY A 80 2.96 22.39 4.40
CA GLY A 80 3.74 21.90 3.27
C GLY A 80 4.18 20.45 3.45
N LYS A 81 4.74 20.11 4.63
CA LYS A 81 5.16 18.73 4.94
C LYS A 81 3.98 17.75 4.94
N ILE A 82 2.86 18.13 5.55
CA ILE A 82 1.63 17.32 5.54
C ILE A 82 1.13 17.08 4.11
N ALA A 83 1.20 18.08 3.23
CA ALA A 83 0.80 17.94 1.83
C ALA A 83 1.73 16.98 1.07
N VAL A 84 3.04 17.04 1.31
CA VAL A 84 4.03 16.12 0.72
C VAL A 84 3.81 14.68 1.17
N ASP A 85 3.57 14.44 2.46
CA ASP A 85 3.27 13.10 2.98
C ASP A 85 1.92 12.57 2.47
N SER A 86 0.94 13.46 2.28
CA SER A 86 -0.34 13.12 1.66
C SER A 86 -0.18 12.74 0.18
N LEU A 87 0.73 13.37 -0.55
CA LEU A 87 1.09 12.98 -1.92
C LEU A 87 1.82 11.63 -1.95
N ARG A 88 2.74 11.36 -1.02
CA ARG A 88 3.40 10.04 -0.88
C ARG A 88 2.38 8.94 -0.57
N THR A 89 1.40 9.23 0.30
CA THR A 89 0.28 8.33 0.59
C THR A 89 -0.59 8.11 -0.65
N SER A 90 -0.81 9.15 -1.46
CA SER A 90 -1.59 9.04 -2.70
C SER A 90 -0.95 8.08 -3.72
N VAL A 91 0.39 8.04 -3.79
CA VAL A 91 1.12 7.05 -4.62
C VAL A 91 0.85 5.62 -4.16
N LYS A 92 0.84 5.37 -2.84
CA LYS A 92 0.51 4.05 -2.27
C LYS A 92 -0.95 3.67 -2.57
N ASN A 93 -1.86 4.60 -2.34
CA ASN A 93 -3.28 4.41 -2.60
C ASN A 93 -3.58 4.09 -4.07
N LEU A 94 -2.82 4.65 -5.03
CA LEU A 94 -2.95 4.27 -6.45
C LEU A 94 -2.58 2.79 -6.69
N SER A 95 -1.53 2.30 -6.04
CA SER A 95 -1.17 0.88 -6.06
C SER A 95 -2.25 0.00 -5.42
N ASP A 96 -2.81 0.44 -4.29
CA ASP A 96 -3.90 -0.27 -3.61
C ASP A 96 -5.18 -0.30 -4.45
N ALA A 97 -5.46 0.77 -5.20
CA ALA A 97 -6.58 0.83 -6.13
C ALA A 97 -6.41 -0.19 -7.27
N ASP A 98 -5.21 -0.29 -7.86
CA ASP A 98 -4.91 -1.30 -8.87
C ASP A 98 -4.97 -2.74 -8.29
N ALA A 99 -4.53 -2.96 -7.05
CA ALA A 99 -4.66 -4.25 -6.37
C ALA A 99 -6.14 -4.64 -6.17
N LYS A 100 -6.98 -3.72 -5.70
CA LYS A 100 -8.44 -3.92 -5.56
C LYS A 100 -9.11 -4.20 -6.90
N LYS A 101 -8.70 -3.51 -7.97
CA LYS A 101 -9.15 -3.78 -9.34
C LYS A 101 -8.83 -5.21 -9.77
N GLN A 102 -7.61 -5.69 -9.50
CA GLN A 102 -7.18 -7.06 -9.81
C GLN A 102 -7.96 -8.11 -9.01
N GLN A 103 -8.32 -7.80 -7.77
CA GLN A 103 -9.18 -8.64 -6.91
C GLN A 103 -10.65 -8.66 -7.36
N GLY A 104 -11.03 -7.81 -8.33
CA GLY A 104 -12.39 -7.72 -8.85
C GLY A 104 -13.28 -6.72 -8.11
N ASP A 105 -12.78 -6.06 -7.07
CA ASP A 105 -13.50 -5.03 -6.32
C ASP A 105 -13.31 -3.64 -6.95
N ILE A 106 -14.01 -3.44 -8.07
CA ILE A 106 -13.92 -2.23 -8.88
C ILE A 106 -14.48 -1.00 -8.15
N ASN A 107 -15.53 -1.19 -7.34
CA ASN A 107 -16.13 -0.10 -6.57
C ASN A 107 -15.14 0.43 -5.51
N ALA A 108 -14.52 -0.48 -4.74
CA ALA A 108 -13.51 -0.07 -3.77
C ALA A 108 -12.27 0.54 -4.45
N ALA A 109 -11.87 0.04 -5.62
CA ALA A 109 -10.78 0.61 -6.41
C ALA A 109 -11.08 2.06 -6.83
N VAL A 110 -12.29 2.31 -7.34
CA VAL A 110 -12.76 3.64 -7.74
C VAL A 110 -12.85 4.60 -6.56
N ASP A 111 -13.33 4.15 -5.40
CA ASP A 111 -13.42 5.02 -4.23
C ASP A 111 -12.04 5.42 -3.69
N VAL A 112 -11.06 4.53 -3.79
CA VAL A 112 -9.66 4.89 -3.51
C VAL A 112 -9.16 5.94 -4.51
N LEU A 113 -9.46 5.83 -5.80
CA LEU A 113 -9.10 6.85 -6.80
C LEU A 113 -9.74 8.21 -6.53
N LYS A 114 -11.02 8.24 -6.13
CA LYS A 114 -11.70 9.49 -5.73
C LYS A 114 -11.03 10.14 -4.52
N SER A 115 -10.60 9.32 -3.53
CA SER A 115 -9.85 9.80 -2.37
C SER A 115 -8.52 10.41 -2.79
N VAL A 116 -7.76 9.73 -3.67
CA VAL A 116 -6.51 10.26 -4.24
C VAL A 116 -6.75 11.59 -4.95
N LYS A 117 -7.78 11.69 -5.80
CA LYS A 117 -8.15 12.94 -6.48
C LYS A 117 -8.36 14.10 -5.50
N LYS A 118 -9.08 13.86 -4.40
CA LYS A 118 -9.32 14.86 -3.36
C LYS A 118 -8.00 15.31 -2.71
N THR A 119 -7.12 14.36 -2.39
CA THR A 119 -5.81 14.65 -1.81
C THR A 119 -4.93 15.48 -2.73
N LEU A 120 -4.89 15.18 -4.05
CA LEU A 120 -4.15 16.00 -5.02
C LEU A 120 -4.66 17.43 -5.08
N TRP A 121 -5.99 17.63 -5.00
CA TRP A 121 -6.56 18.99 -4.99
C TRP A 121 -6.11 19.78 -3.76
N GLN A 122 -6.25 19.18 -2.57
CA GLN A 122 -5.85 19.81 -1.31
C GLN A 122 -4.35 20.08 -1.24
N ALA A 123 -3.53 19.16 -1.76
CA ALA A 123 -2.09 19.36 -1.89
C ALA A 123 -1.77 20.52 -2.84
N GLY A 124 -2.48 20.65 -3.96
CA GLY A 124 -2.33 21.77 -4.89
C GLY A 124 -2.72 23.13 -4.29
N ASP A 125 -3.73 23.17 -3.42
CA ASP A 125 -4.09 24.40 -2.69
C ASP A 125 -3.04 24.79 -1.64
N THR A 126 -2.30 23.80 -1.13
CA THR A 126 -1.23 24.01 -0.14
C THR A 126 0.12 24.30 -0.80
N LEU A 127 0.36 23.77 -1.99
CA LEU A 127 1.60 23.86 -2.76
C LEU A 127 1.35 24.63 -4.07
N PRO A 128 1.21 25.97 -4.02
CA PRO A 128 0.81 26.78 -5.19
C PRO A 128 1.77 26.64 -6.38
N THR A 129 3.08 26.46 -6.10
CA THR A 129 4.12 26.24 -7.12
C THR A 129 3.89 24.98 -7.96
N TYR A 130 3.24 23.96 -7.40
CA TYR A 130 3.00 22.67 -8.05
C TYR A 130 1.51 22.42 -8.34
N GLN A 131 0.66 23.43 -8.11
CA GLN A 131 -0.79 23.34 -8.25
C GLN A 131 -1.23 22.98 -9.67
N ALA A 132 -0.58 23.56 -10.68
CA ALA A 132 -0.86 23.26 -12.08
C ALA A 132 -0.54 21.80 -12.42
N ASP A 133 0.64 21.32 -12.03
CA ASP A 133 1.08 19.93 -12.24
C ASP A 133 0.13 18.95 -11.53
N LEU A 134 -0.29 19.24 -10.30
CA LEU A 134 -1.22 18.40 -9.54
C LEU A 134 -2.65 18.40 -10.12
N ARG A 135 -3.15 19.55 -10.57
CA ARG A 135 -4.50 19.66 -11.17
C ARG A 135 -4.56 19.05 -12.57
N ALA A 136 -3.47 19.05 -13.33
CA ALA A 136 -3.40 18.38 -14.63
C ALA A 136 -3.68 16.87 -14.53
N LEU A 137 -3.43 16.26 -13.37
CA LEU A 137 -3.68 14.84 -13.12
C LEU A 137 -5.16 14.50 -12.88
N MET A 138 -6.03 15.49 -12.69
CA MET A 138 -7.46 15.25 -12.46
C MET A 138 -8.16 14.64 -13.67
N GLY A 139 -7.92 15.16 -14.87
CA GLY A 139 -8.52 14.64 -16.10
C GLY A 139 -8.18 13.17 -16.34
N PRO A 140 -6.89 12.78 -16.27
CA PRO A 140 -6.48 11.37 -16.31
C PRO A 140 -7.13 10.50 -15.22
N LEU A 141 -7.21 11.00 -13.98
CA LEU A 141 -7.89 10.28 -12.88
C LEU A 141 -9.37 10.05 -13.17
N ASP A 142 -10.08 11.07 -13.65
CA ASP A 142 -11.51 10.98 -14.01
C ASP A 142 -11.74 10.01 -15.17
N LEU A 143 -10.83 9.99 -16.15
CA LEU A 143 -10.90 9.03 -17.25
C LEU A 143 -10.74 7.60 -16.73
N ILE A 144 -9.75 7.34 -15.86
CA ILE A 144 -9.56 6.01 -15.25
C ILE A 144 -10.80 5.61 -14.43
N ILE A 145 -11.31 6.51 -13.58
CA ILE A 145 -12.52 6.26 -12.78
C ILE A 145 -13.70 5.90 -13.69
N GLY A 146 -13.91 6.67 -14.78
CA GLY A 146 -14.96 6.41 -15.76
C GLY A 146 -14.80 5.05 -16.43
N LYS A 147 -13.59 4.70 -16.86
CA LYS A 147 -13.27 3.42 -17.49
C LYS A 147 -13.49 2.25 -16.54
N TRP A 148 -13.04 2.36 -15.30
CA TRP A 148 -13.24 1.31 -14.30
C TRP A 148 -14.73 1.12 -13.96
N ASN A 149 -15.50 2.21 -13.80
CA ASN A 149 -16.95 2.12 -13.61
C ASN A 149 -17.68 1.46 -14.80
N GLN A 150 -17.14 1.59 -16.01
CA GLN A 150 -17.64 0.92 -17.22
C GLN A 150 -17.18 -0.54 -17.33
N GLY A 151 -16.38 -1.03 -16.38
CA GLY A 151 -15.84 -2.39 -16.37
C GLY A 151 -14.56 -2.57 -17.19
N ASP A 152 -13.99 -1.50 -17.74
CA ASP A 152 -12.73 -1.54 -18.48
C ASP A 152 -11.54 -1.61 -17.51
N LYS A 153 -10.95 -2.80 -17.39
CA LYS A 153 -9.82 -3.08 -16.48
C LYS A 153 -8.46 -2.91 -17.15
N THR A 154 -8.42 -2.54 -18.43
CA THR A 154 -7.16 -2.44 -19.22
C THR A 154 -6.34 -1.21 -18.84
N VAL A 155 -6.97 -0.22 -18.23
CA VAL A 155 -6.33 1.04 -17.82
C VAL A 155 -5.78 0.91 -16.41
N ASP A 156 -4.54 1.33 -16.20
CA ASP A 156 -3.84 1.32 -14.91
C ASP A 156 -3.51 2.74 -14.42
N THR A 157 -3.09 2.83 -13.17
CA THR A 157 -2.75 4.11 -12.53
C THR A 157 -1.26 4.46 -12.62
N SER A 158 -0.46 3.65 -13.30
CA SER A 158 1.02 3.73 -13.30
C SER A 158 1.52 5.09 -13.78
N LYS A 159 0.90 5.63 -14.85
CA LYS A 159 1.23 6.95 -15.39
C LYS A 159 0.98 8.08 -14.40
N ILE A 160 -0.09 7.98 -13.61
CA ILE A 160 -0.44 8.97 -12.59
C ILE A 160 0.50 8.86 -11.39
N SER A 161 0.79 7.63 -10.96
CA SER A 161 1.77 7.36 -9.90
C SER A 161 3.14 7.94 -10.23
N LEU A 162 3.61 7.76 -11.48
CA LEU A 162 4.88 8.32 -11.94
C LEU A 162 4.86 9.85 -11.96
N ALA A 163 3.78 10.47 -12.44
CA ALA A 163 3.66 11.92 -12.44
C ALA A 163 3.66 12.53 -11.03
N ILE A 164 2.99 11.90 -10.06
CA ILE A 164 3.03 12.33 -8.66
C ILE A 164 4.45 12.18 -8.09
N LYS A 165 5.15 11.08 -8.39
CA LYS A 165 6.57 10.90 -8.00
C LYS A 165 7.47 11.97 -8.58
N THR A 166 7.26 12.37 -9.83
CA THR A 166 8.02 13.47 -10.45
C THR A 166 7.77 14.79 -9.73
N VAL A 167 6.52 15.09 -9.35
CA VAL A 167 6.20 16.29 -8.55
C VAL A 167 6.86 16.22 -7.18
N LEU A 168 6.81 15.06 -6.51
CA LEU A 168 7.50 14.84 -5.23
C LEU A 168 9.01 15.05 -5.33
N GLN A 169 9.66 14.54 -6.39
CA GLN A 169 11.08 14.78 -6.62
C GLN A 169 11.40 16.27 -6.80
N LYS A 170 10.60 17.00 -7.60
CA LYS A 170 10.78 18.45 -7.75
C LYS A 170 10.64 19.20 -6.41
N ILE A 171 9.73 18.74 -5.54
CA ILE A 171 9.55 19.29 -4.20
C ILE A 171 10.78 18.99 -3.33
N ASP A 172 11.20 17.73 -3.24
CA ASP A 172 12.32 17.29 -2.40
C ASP A 172 13.63 17.97 -2.83
N SER A 173 13.89 18.15 -4.14
CA SER A 173 15.07 18.87 -4.65
C SER A 173 15.11 20.36 -4.29
N LYS A 174 13.99 20.96 -3.87
CA LYS A 174 13.94 22.35 -3.40
C LYS A 174 14.12 22.51 -1.88
N PHE A 175 14.02 21.43 -1.10
CA PHE A 175 14.28 21.47 0.34
C PHE A 175 15.76 21.27 0.69
N ASP A 176 16.61 20.95 -0.31
CA ASP A 176 18.05 20.72 -0.18
C ASP A 176 18.90 21.95 -0.63
N THR A 177 18.27 23.12 -0.85
CA THR A 177 18.94 24.38 -1.23
C THR A 177 18.63 25.48 -0.22
#